data_AF-A0A9E1BM19-F1
#
_entry.id   AF-A0A9E1BM19-F1
#
_cell.length_a   1.000
_cell.length_b   1.000
_cell.length_c   1.000
_cell.angle_alpha   90.00
_cell.angle_beta   90.00
_cell.angle_gamma   90.00
#
_symmetry.space_group_name_H-M   'P 1'
#
loop_
_entity.id
_entity.type
_entity.pdbx_description
1 polymer ?
#
loop_
_entity_poly.entity_id
_entity_poly.type
_entity_poly.pdbx_seq_one_letter_code
_entity_poly.pdbx_strand_id
1 'polypeptide(L)'
;MGKEAKKNSVFKAEHNADGTSVKVTKEDVRQTFAKFKNPRFSTAYITKMAILTAISFLLYAFGKFNLPFMFPQFLEIQISELPALLAGFSMGPISACVVIVLKCLLKFPLSSTVYVGEATDILLGIAFVLPASLIYYFHKDKKHALIGLAVGTVCLTALSILVNRFISIPYYVQLYFNGDFSLIVNLLAPLYKNITIDTFYTYYLLLGVLPFNLFRCIIVSGLTFVLYKRLSKILHWDGTSMKKSHDVFGKHTVKNIEETYALAKQIASTLKGGEVILLSGDLGAGKTTFTKGLAKALGIDDEVTSPTFTILNVYEDGRLKLNHLDMYRVESADELAELGIEDCFDDDSVTVIEWNKFEHIDGEIIDINITPTGENERVFDVEKRDNK
;
A
#
# COMPACT_ATOMS: atom_id res chain seq x y z
N MET A 1 -13.81 -40.13 -29.83
CA MET A 1 -13.93 -38.80 -29.19
C MET A 1 -12.58 -38.33 -28.64
N GLY A 2 -11.61 -37.98 -29.49
CA GLY A 2 -10.23 -37.77 -29.02
C GLY A 2 -9.35 -36.86 -29.87
N LYS A 3 -9.90 -35.82 -30.52
CA LYS A 3 -9.09 -34.93 -31.37
C LYS A 3 -9.23 -33.42 -31.13
N GLU A 4 -10.12 -32.94 -30.26
CA GLU A 4 -10.28 -31.48 -30.04
C GLU A 4 -9.41 -30.88 -28.91
N ALA A 5 -8.94 -31.66 -27.94
CA ALA A 5 -8.25 -31.10 -26.77
C ALA A 5 -6.77 -30.68 -27.00
N LYS A 6 -6.21 -30.87 -28.20
CA LYS A 6 -4.76 -30.68 -28.46
C LYS A 6 -4.36 -29.33 -29.09
N LYS A 7 -5.30 -28.44 -29.41
CA LYS A 7 -5.01 -27.21 -30.20
C LYS A 7 -4.85 -25.90 -29.39
N ASN A 8 -5.05 -25.93 -28.06
CA ASN A 8 -5.13 -24.71 -27.22
C ASN A 8 -4.10 -24.56 -26.08
N SER A 9 -3.12 -25.47 -25.93
CA SER A 9 -2.05 -25.31 -24.93
C SER A 9 -0.80 -24.65 -25.53
N VAL A 10 -0.25 -23.62 -24.86
CA VAL A 10 0.94 -22.88 -25.34
C VAL A 10 2.25 -23.45 -24.75
N PHE A 11 2.21 -24.09 -23.59
CA PHE A 11 3.40 -24.69 -22.96
C PHE A 11 3.16 -26.14 -22.54
N LYS A 12 4.20 -26.97 -22.70
CA LYS A 12 4.23 -28.37 -22.23
C LYS A 12 4.28 -28.38 -20.70
N ALA A 13 3.55 -29.30 -20.10
CA ALA A 13 3.42 -29.45 -18.65
C ALA A 13 4.77 -29.76 -17.99
N GLU A 14 5.17 -28.94 -17.01
CA GLU A 14 6.09 -29.38 -15.96
C GLU A 14 5.26 -29.87 -14.77
N HIS A 15 5.64 -31.03 -14.24
CA HIS A 15 4.96 -31.67 -13.12
C HIS A 15 5.49 -31.11 -11.79
N ASN A 16 4.58 -30.62 -10.94
CA ASN A 16 4.89 -30.42 -9.52
C ASN A 16 4.92 -31.78 -8.80
N ALA A 17 5.63 -31.83 -7.66
CA ALA A 17 5.91 -33.03 -6.88
C ALA A 17 4.66 -33.75 -6.30
N ASP A 18 3.47 -33.16 -6.44
CA ASP A 18 2.17 -33.67 -6.00
C ASP A 18 1.32 -34.29 -7.14
N GLY A 19 1.83 -34.32 -8.36
CA GLY A 19 1.16 -34.97 -9.51
C GLY A 19 0.01 -34.16 -10.11
N THR A 20 -0.30 -32.97 -9.61
CA THR A 20 -1.33 -32.09 -10.19
C THR A 20 -0.79 -31.28 -11.36
N SER A 21 -1.31 -31.52 -12.58
CA SER A 21 -0.95 -30.71 -13.76
C SER A 21 -1.79 -29.43 -13.81
N VAL A 22 -1.19 -28.26 -13.53
CA VAL A 22 -1.82 -26.96 -13.80
C VAL A 22 -1.63 -26.62 -15.28
N LYS A 23 -2.65 -26.91 -16.10
CA LYS A 23 -2.64 -26.54 -17.52
C LYS A 23 -3.05 -25.07 -17.66
N VAL A 24 -2.06 -24.19 -17.89
CA VAL A 24 -2.30 -22.79 -18.26
C VAL A 24 -2.87 -22.74 -19.69
N THR A 25 -4.11 -22.30 -19.83
CA THR A 25 -4.81 -22.24 -21.12
C THR A 25 -4.54 -20.90 -21.84
N LYS A 26 -4.79 -20.85 -23.16
CA LYS A 26 -4.79 -19.57 -23.90
C LYS A 26 -5.78 -18.55 -23.33
N GLU A 27 -6.87 -19.03 -22.72
CA GLU A 27 -7.87 -18.22 -22.02
C GLU A 27 -7.26 -17.58 -20.77
N ASP A 28 -6.53 -18.34 -19.95
CA ASP A 28 -5.84 -17.84 -18.75
C ASP A 28 -4.78 -16.81 -19.09
N VAL A 29 -4.03 -17.05 -20.16
CA VAL A 29 -3.06 -16.10 -20.70
C VAL A 29 -3.78 -14.83 -21.17
N ARG A 30 -4.89 -14.95 -21.92
CA ARG A 30 -5.71 -13.81 -22.37
C ARG A 30 -6.33 -13.04 -21.20
N GLN A 31 -6.85 -13.71 -20.17
CA GLN A 31 -7.43 -13.08 -18.98
C GLN A 31 -6.35 -12.38 -18.14
N THR A 32 -5.17 -12.98 -18.03
CA THR A 32 -3.99 -12.35 -17.44
C THR A 32 -3.63 -11.07 -18.19
N PHE A 33 -3.53 -11.13 -19.52
CA PHE A 33 -3.30 -9.95 -20.39
C PHE A 33 -4.45 -8.93 -20.39
N ALA A 34 -5.71 -9.36 -20.23
CA ALA A 34 -6.87 -8.47 -20.09
C ALA A 34 -6.84 -7.72 -18.75
N LYS A 35 -6.34 -8.33 -17.67
CA LYS A 35 -6.04 -7.67 -16.39
C LYS A 35 -5.03 -6.53 -16.55
N PHE A 36 -4.13 -6.61 -17.53
CA PHE A 36 -3.18 -5.54 -17.88
C PHE A 36 -3.75 -4.46 -18.79
N LYS A 37 -4.90 -4.69 -19.45
CA LYS A 37 -5.48 -3.76 -20.43
C LYS A 37 -6.15 -2.53 -19.79
N ASN A 38 -6.53 -2.65 -18.51
CA ASN A 38 -7.03 -1.55 -17.69
C ASN A 38 -6.21 -1.48 -16.40
N PRO A 39 -5.02 -0.83 -16.40
CA PRO A 39 -4.37 -0.50 -15.15
C PRO A 39 -5.32 0.39 -14.36
N ARG A 40 -5.96 -0.18 -13.32
CA ARG A 40 -6.73 0.63 -12.38
C ARG A 40 -5.72 1.48 -11.61
N PHE A 41 -5.42 2.66 -12.15
CA PHE A 41 -4.80 3.76 -11.41
C PHE A 41 -5.78 4.18 -10.31
N SER A 42 -5.87 3.39 -9.25
CA SER A 42 -6.60 3.74 -8.05
C SER A 42 -6.00 5.03 -7.49
N THR A 43 -6.82 5.89 -6.88
CA THR A 43 -6.33 7.07 -6.17
C THR A 43 -5.21 6.70 -5.20
N ALA A 44 -5.33 5.55 -4.51
CA ALA A 44 -4.29 5.04 -3.61
C ALA A 44 -2.98 4.67 -4.33
N TYR A 45 -3.05 4.17 -5.57
CA TYR A 45 -1.86 3.89 -6.38
C TYR A 45 -1.12 5.19 -6.71
N ILE A 46 -1.84 6.21 -7.17
CA ILE A 46 -1.28 7.52 -7.50
C ILE A 46 -0.67 8.15 -6.24
N THR A 47 -1.39 8.15 -5.12
CA THR A 47 -0.92 8.70 -3.84
C THR A 47 0.35 8.03 -3.35
N LYS A 48 0.44 6.69 -3.35
CA LYS A 48 1.67 5.98 -2.95
C LYS A 48 2.84 6.29 -3.86
N MET A 49 2.60 6.33 -5.17
CA MET A 49 3.63 6.65 -6.14
C MET A 49 4.14 8.09 -5.94
N ALA A 50 3.24 9.05 -5.66
CA ALA A 50 3.60 10.43 -5.33
C ALA A 50 4.42 10.52 -4.04
N ILE A 51 3.99 9.86 -2.95
CA ILE A 51 4.71 9.84 -1.67
C ILE A 51 6.11 9.21 -1.83
N LEU A 52 6.20 8.04 -2.48
CA LEU A 52 7.49 7.37 -2.71
C LEU A 52 8.41 8.21 -3.60
N THR A 53 7.86 8.90 -4.60
CA THR A 53 8.62 9.85 -5.43
C THR A 53 9.12 11.03 -4.61
N ALA A 54 8.28 11.62 -3.74
CA ALA A 54 8.67 12.72 -2.87
C ALA A 54 9.80 12.30 -1.90
N ILE A 55 9.66 11.14 -1.24
CA ILE A 55 10.71 10.60 -0.37
C ILE A 55 11.99 10.32 -1.16
N SER A 56 11.88 9.73 -2.35
CA SER A 56 13.01 9.47 -3.24
C SER A 56 13.74 10.75 -3.64
N PHE A 57 12.99 11.80 -3.98
CA PHE A 57 13.52 13.11 -4.28
C PHE A 57 14.22 13.76 -3.07
N LEU A 58 13.60 13.74 -1.88
CA LEU A 58 14.22 14.29 -0.67
C LEU A 58 15.54 13.59 -0.33
N LEU A 59 15.58 12.26 -0.42
CA LEU A 59 16.81 11.48 -0.27
C LEU A 59 17.85 11.81 -1.35
N TYR A 60 17.41 12.12 -2.57
CA TYR A 60 18.30 12.47 -3.68
C TYR A 60 18.85 13.89 -3.60
N ALA A 61 18.06 14.83 -3.08
CA ALA A 61 18.43 16.23 -2.91
C ALA A 61 19.33 16.45 -1.69
N PHE A 62 19.00 15.80 -0.56
CA PHE A 62 19.62 16.10 0.74
C PHE A 62 20.37 14.92 1.37
N GLY A 63 20.08 13.68 0.95
CA GLY A 63 20.61 12.46 1.57
C GLY A 63 21.88 11.90 0.92
N LYS A 64 22.67 12.76 0.28
CA LYS A 64 23.87 12.38 -0.48
C LYS A 64 25.14 12.88 0.17
N PHE A 65 26.17 12.03 0.18
CA PHE A 65 27.47 12.31 0.78
C PHE A 65 28.59 11.67 -0.04
N ASN A 66 29.79 12.22 0.01
CA ASN A 66 30.97 11.64 -0.61
C ASN A 66 31.81 10.88 0.42
N LEU A 67 32.67 9.99 -0.06
CA LEU A 67 33.66 9.30 0.75
C LEU A 67 35.04 9.77 0.31
N PRO A 68 35.51 10.92 0.82
CA PRO A 68 36.82 11.44 0.44
C PRO A 68 37.89 10.40 0.76
N PHE A 69 38.97 10.41 -0.01
CA PHE A 69 40.10 9.46 0.07
C PHE A 69 39.82 8.02 -0.42
N MET A 70 38.57 7.58 -0.47
CA MET A 70 38.21 6.26 -0.99
C MET A 70 37.75 6.31 -2.44
N PHE A 71 36.96 7.33 -2.80
CA PHE A 71 36.41 7.49 -4.14
C PHE A 71 36.56 8.94 -4.63
N PRO A 72 36.51 9.16 -5.96
CA PRO A 72 36.43 10.50 -6.53
C PRO A 72 35.28 11.33 -5.93
N GLN A 73 35.53 12.61 -5.62
CA GLN A 73 34.56 13.45 -4.90
C GLN A 73 33.24 13.68 -5.63
N PHE A 74 33.24 13.56 -6.96
CA PHE A 74 32.03 13.68 -7.78
C PHE A 74 31.17 12.40 -7.79
N LEU A 75 31.64 11.29 -7.20
CA LEU A 75 30.83 10.10 -6.95
C LEU A 75 30.18 10.21 -5.57
N GLU A 76 28.89 10.56 -5.55
CA GLU A 76 28.10 10.75 -4.32
C GLU A 76 27.35 9.47 -3.95
N ILE A 77 27.58 8.95 -2.74
CA ILE A 77 26.77 7.86 -2.19
C ILE A 77 25.37 8.41 -1.90
N GLN A 78 24.36 7.70 -2.38
CA GLN A 78 22.96 8.03 -2.13
C GLN A 78 22.11 6.76 -2.03
N ILE A 79 21.05 6.87 -1.23
CA ILE A 79 20.09 5.78 -0.97
C ILE A 79 18.73 6.05 -1.63
N SER A 80 18.66 6.98 -2.58
CA SER A 80 17.41 7.45 -3.18
C SER A 80 16.71 6.41 -4.07
N GLU A 81 17.37 5.32 -4.44
CA GLU A 81 16.76 4.19 -5.16
C GLU A 81 15.88 3.31 -4.27
N LEU A 82 16.03 3.39 -2.94
CA LEU A 82 15.27 2.60 -1.98
C LEU A 82 13.74 2.76 -2.16
N PRO A 83 13.16 3.98 -2.19
CA PRO A 83 11.72 4.13 -2.44
C PRO A 83 11.26 3.61 -3.81
N ALA A 84 12.12 3.69 -4.84
CA ALA A 84 11.82 3.14 -6.15
C ALA A 84 11.77 1.60 -6.15
N LEU A 85 12.68 0.94 -5.43
CA LEU A 85 12.63 -0.51 -5.24
C LEU A 85 11.38 -0.94 -4.47
N LEU A 86 11.01 -0.19 -3.43
CA LEU A 86 9.77 -0.42 -2.69
C LEU A 86 8.54 -0.26 -3.59
N ALA A 87 8.50 0.78 -4.43
CA ALA A 87 7.47 0.93 -5.46
C ALA A 87 7.45 -0.27 -6.41
N GLY A 88 8.62 -0.72 -6.86
CA GLY A 88 8.78 -1.91 -7.71
C GLY A 88 8.20 -3.18 -7.12
N PHE A 89 8.56 -3.48 -5.87
CA PHE A 89 8.12 -4.70 -5.19
C PHE A 89 6.63 -4.65 -4.80
N SER A 90 6.05 -3.47 -4.65
CA SER A 90 4.63 -3.33 -4.27
C SER A 90 3.68 -3.19 -5.45
N MET A 91 4.00 -2.29 -6.37
CA MET A 91 3.15 -1.81 -7.45
C MET A 91 3.61 -2.30 -8.83
N GLY A 92 4.81 -2.86 -8.92
CA GLY A 92 5.35 -3.47 -10.13
C GLY A 92 6.49 -2.66 -10.77
N PRO A 93 7.17 -3.25 -11.77
CA PRO A 93 8.41 -2.72 -12.33
C PRO A 93 8.28 -1.34 -12.98
N ILE A 94 7.14 -1.06 -13.61
CA ILE A 94 6.87 0.24 -14.24
C ILE A 94 6.88 1.36 -13.17
N SER A 95 6.28 1.11 -12.00
CA SER A 95 6.26 2.08 -10.91
C SER A 95 7.66 2.40 -10.39
N ALA A 96 8.55 1.40 -10.33
CA ALA A 96 9.94 1.63 -9.94
C ALA A 96 10.65 2.59 -10.90
N CYS A 97 10.51 2.36 -12.21
CA CYS A 97 11.09 3.23 -13.23
C CYS A 97 10.51 4.64 -13.18
N VAL A 98 9.19 4.77 -13.00
CA VAL A 98 8.53 6.08 -12.89
C VAL A 98 9.06 6.87 -11.70
N VAL A 99 9.22 6.25 -10.52
CA VAL A 99 9.81 6.92 -9.34
C VAL A 99 11.24 7.42 -9.64
N ILE A 100 12.07 6.63 -10.32
CA ILE A 100 13.43 7.04 -10.72
C ILE A 100 13.39 8.22 -11.71
N VAL A 101 12.51 8.18 -12.71
CA VAL A 101 12.42 9.27 -13.69
C VAL A 101 11.93 10.54 -13.00
N LEU A 102 10.84 10.46 -12.23
CA LEU A 102 10.25 11.63 -11.58
C LEU A 102 11.16 12.23 -10.52
N LYS A 103 11.86 11.44 -9.68
CA LYS A 103 12.79 11.99 -8.68
C LYS A 103 13.90 12.80 -9.36
N CYS A 104 14.39 12.33 -10.51
CA CYS A 104 15.46 13.01 -11.23
C CYS A 104 14.91 14.27 -11.88
N LEU A 105 13.75 14.21 -12.56
CA LEU A 105 13.06 15.37 -13.12
C LEU A 105 12.82 16.48 -12.10
N LEU A 106 12.41 16.13 -10.87
CA LEU A 106 12.23 17.09 -9.78
C LEU A 106 13.54 17.76 -9.32
N LYS A 107 14.69 17.10 -9.50
CA LYS A 107 16.01 17.67 -9.19
C LYS A 107 16.57 18.56 -10.30
N PHE A 108 16.13 18.44 -11.55
CA PHE A 108 16.67 19.25 -12.67
C PHE A 108 16.80 20.75 -12.35
N PRO A 109 15.79 21.43 -11.78
CA PRO A 109 15.90 22.86 -11.44
C PRO A 109 16.96 23.19 -10.38
N LEU A 110 17.40 22.19 -9.62
CA LEU A 110 18.40 22.29 -8.54
C LEU A 110 19.75 21.70 -8.96
N SER A 111 19.94 21.36 -10.23
CA SER A 111 21.14 20.66 -10.71
C SER A 111 22.37 21.56 -10.67
N SER A 112 23.44 21.05 -10.08
CA SER A 112 24.78 21.65 -10.10
C SER A 112 25.72 20.93 -11.05
N THR A 113 25.23 20.00 -11.89
CA THR A 113 26.04 19.06 -12.70
C THR A 113 25.82 19.18 -14.20
N VAL A 114 25.23 20.29 -14.67
CA VAL A 114 24.87 20.51 -16.09
C VAL A 114 24.12 19.29 -16.66
N TYR A 115 23.21 18.71 -15.86
CA TYR A 115 22.31 17.62 -16.23
C TYR A 115 22.93 16.25 -16.56
N VAL A 116 24.26 16.15 -16.73
CA VAL A 116 24.96 14.88 -17.03
C VAL A 116 24.83 13.90 -15.86
N GLY A 117 24.89 14.41 -14.63
CA GLY A 117 24.72 13.61 -13.42
C GLY A 117 23.33 12.99 -13.34
N GLU A 118 22.29 13.80 -13.48
CA GLU A 118 20.89 13.36 -13.42
C GLU A 118 20.56 12.36 -14.53
N ALA A 119 21.06 12.58 -15.76
CA ALA A 119 20.89 11.65 -16.86
C ALA A 119 21.56 10.30 -16.57
N THR A 120 22.78 10.33 -16.02
CA THR A 120 23.50 9.12 -15.58
C THR A 120 22.71 8.39 -14.49
N ASP A 121 22.21 9.11 -13.49
CA ASP A 121 21.43 8.53 -12.40
C ASP A 121 20.10 7.91 -12.84
N ILE A 122 19.44 8.46 -13.86
CA ILE A 122 18.25 7.82 -14.46
C ILE A 122 18.62 6.47 -15.08
N LEU A 123 19.67 6.44 -15.91
CA LEU A 123 20.09 5.21 -16.59
C LEU A 123 20.52 4.13 -15.60
N LEU A 124 21.36 4.49 -14.64
CA LEU A 124 21.85 3.55 -13.62
C LEU A 124 20.74 3.13 -12.66
N GLY A 125 19.89 4.07 -12.25
CA GLY A 125 18.74 3.79 -11.40
C GLY A 125 17.79 2.79 -12.04
N ILE A 126 17.42 2.97 -13.31
CA ILE A 126 16.57 2.02 -14.05
C ILE A 126 17.26 0.65 -14.18
N ALA A 127 18.55 0.62 -14.52
CA ALA A 127 19.31 -0.63 -14.66
C ALA A 127 19.39 -1.44 -13.36
N PHE A 128 19.28 -0.78 -12.20
CA PHE A 128 19.18 -1.45 -10.91
C PHE A 128 17.75 -1.89 -10.58
N VAL A 129 16.79 -0.96 -10.62
CA VAL A 129 15.45 -1.22 -10.08
C VAL A 129 14.57 -2.07 -10.99
N LEU A 130 14.72 -1.95 -12.31
CA LEU A 130 13.89 -2.68 -13.28
C LEU A 130 14.09 -4.20 -13.20
N PRO A 131 15.31 -4.76 -13.36
CA PRO A 131 15.49 -6.21 -13.26
C PRO A 131 15.15 -6.73 -11.86
N ALA A 132 15.49 -5.98 -10.81
CA ALA A 132 15.17 -6.37 -9.44
C ALA A 132 13.66 -6.51 -9.22
N SER A 133 12.90 -5.48 -9.63
CA SER A 133 11.44 -5.47 -9.50
C SER A 133 10.76 -6.46 -10.41
N LEU A 134 11.30 -6.72 -11.61
CA LEU A 134 10.75 -7.69 -12.56
C LEU A 134 10.86 -9.12 -12.02
N ILE A 135 12.03 -9.52 -11.49
CA ILE A 135 12.24 -10.85 -10.90
C ILE A 135 11.29 -11.06 -9.71
N TYR A 136 11.20 -10.06 -8.84
CA TYR A 136 10.30 -10.11 -7.69
C TYR A 136 8.81 -10.13 -8.11
N TYR A 137 8.44 -9.41 -9.17
CA TYR A 137 7.07 -9.34 -9.65
C TYR A 137 6.52 -10.72 -10.07
N PHE A 138 7.37 -11.56 -10.68
CA PHE A 138 6.99 -12.92 -11.05
C PHE A 138 6.91 -13.88 -9.86
N HIS A 139 7.77 -13.70 -8.85
CA HIS A 139 7.83 -14.58 -7.67
C HIS A 139 7.97 -13.75 -6.39
N LYS A 140 6.84 -13.55 -5.68
CA LYS A 140 6.75 -12.63 -4.53
C LYS A 140 7.21 -13.25 -3.22
N ASP A 141 8.49 -13.60 -3.13
CA ASP A 141 9.10 -14.12 -1.91
C ASP A 141 10.46 -13.46 -1.59
N LYS A 142 10.99 -13.76 -0.40
CA LYS A 142 12.26 -13.18 0.07
C LYS A 142 13.47 -13.61 -0.77
N LYS A 143 13.45 -14.83 -1.32
CA LYS A 143 14.55 -15.38 -2.13
C LYS A 143 14.66 -14.62 -3.44
N HIS A 144 13.53 -14.40 -4.11
CA HIS A 144 13.48 -13.68 -5.37
C HIS A 144 13.67 -12.17 -5.20
N ALA A 145 13.34 -11.60 -4.04
CA ALA A 145 13.77 -10.25 -3.70
C ALA A 145 15.30 -10.15 -3.66
N LEU A 146 15.98 -11.10 -3.00
CA LEU A 146 17.45 -11.13 -2.92
C LEU A 146 18.10 -11.39 -4.28
N ILE A 147 17.59 -12.34 -5.05
CA ILE A 147 18.07 -12.63 -6.42
C ILE A 147 17.86 -11.39 -7.30
N GLY A 148 16.70 -10.75 -7.21
CA GLY A 148 16.40 -9.52 -7.96
C GLY A 148 17.41 -8.42 -7.65
N LEU A 149 17.70 -8.16 -6.37
CA LEU A 149 18.69 -7.17 -5.95
C LEU A 149 20.10 -7.51 -6.44
N ALA A 150 20.49 -8.79 -6.41
CA ALA A 150 21.78 -9.25 -6.93
C ALA A 150 21.89 -9.03 -8.45
N VAL A 151 20.87 -9.45 -9.22
CA VAL A 151 20.83 -9.24 -10.67
C VAL A 151 20.85 -7.75 -11.01
N GLY A 152 20.05 -6.93 -10.32
CA GLY A 152 20.07 -5.49 -10.50
C GLY A 152 21.42 -4.87 -10.21
N THR A 153 22.13 -5.34 -9.17
CA THR A 153 23.49 -4.87 -8.85
C THR A 153 24.47 -5.17 -10.00
N VAL A 154 24.39 -6.36 -10.59
CA VAL A 154 25.22 -6.73 -11.75
C VAL A 154 24.87 -5.85 -12.95
N CYS A 155 23.58 -5.67 -13.26
CA CYS A 155 23.12 -4.82 -14.37
C CYS A 155 23.57 -3.36 -14.22
N LEU A 156 23.39 -2.76 -13.03
CA LEU A 156 23.85 -1.40 -12.75
C LEU A 156 25.37 -1.31 -12.85
N THR A 157 26.11 -2.25 -12.27
CA THR A 157 27.59 -2.20 -12.27
C THR A 157 28.13 -2.29 -13.70
N ALA A 158 27.62 -3.22 -14.51
CA ALA A 158 28.00 -3.35 -15.92
C ALA A 158 27.66 -2.07 -16.72
N LEU A 159 26.44 -1.55 -16.56
CA LEU A 159 26.04 -0.33 -17.26
C LEU A 159 26.81 0.90 -16.78
N SER A 160 27.17 0.98 -15.50
CA SER A 160 27.91 2.10 -14.92
C SER A 160 29.28 2.28 -15.58
N ILE A 161 29.96 1.18 -15.90
CA ILE A 161 31.25 1.20 -16.60
C ILE A 161 31.08 1.77 -18.01
N LEU A 162 30.06 1.31 -18.74
CA LEU A 162 29.76 1.75 -20.11
C LEU A 162 29.34 3.22 -20.15
N VAL A 163 28.38 3.60 -19.31
CA VAL A 163 27.84 4.97 -19.25
C VAL A 163 28.95 5.94 -18.83
N ASN A 164 29.77 5.61 -17.84
CA ASN A 164 30.87 6.48 -17.44
C ASN A 164 31.92 6.64 -18.55
N ARG A 165 32.25 5.55 -19.26
CA ARG A 165 33.24 5.58 -20.34
C ARG A 165 32.79 6.37 -21.56
N PHE A 166 31.54 6.19 -21.99
CA PHE A 166 31.08 6.70 -23.28
C PHE A 166 30.16 7.91 -23.19
N ILE A 167 29.58 8.18 -22.02
CA ILE A 167 28.59 9.24 -21.84
C ILE A 167 29.05 10.21 -20.75
N SER A 168 29.10 9.79 -19.48
CA SER A 168 29.25 10.72 -18.35
C SER A 168 30.56 11.50 -18.40
N ILE A 169 31.72 10.81 -18.50
CA ILE A 169 33.02 11.49 -18.48
C ILE A 169 33.23 12.35 -19.73
N PRO A 170 33.03 11.85 -20.97
CA PRO A 170 33.20 12.68 -22.16
C PRO A 170 32.33 13.94 -22.14
N TYR A 171 31.05 13.84 -21.78
CA TYR A 171 30.17 15.01 -21.70
C TYR A 171 30.53 15.94 -20.55
N TYR A 172 30.91 15.40 -19.40
CA TYR A 172 31.34 16.22 -18.27
C TYR A 172 32.58 17.05 -18.63
N VAL A 173 33.61 16.44 -19.21
CA VAL A 173 34.83 17.15 -19.66
C VAL A 173 34.51 18.17 -20.74
N GLN A 174 33.66 17.82 -21.71
CA GLN A 174 33.26 18.74 -22.76
C GLN A 174 32.56 20.00 -22.20
N LEU A 175 31.69 19.84 -21.21
CA LEU A 175 30.86 20.92 -20.68
C LEU A 175 31.54 21.74 -19.58
N TYR A 176 32.31 21.10 -18.69
CA TYR A 176 32.96 21.78 -17.55
C TYR A 176 34.38 22.25 -17.85
N PHE A 177 35.10 21.54 -18.72
CA PHE A 177 36.52 21.78 -18.99
C PHE A 177 36.79 22.17 -20.44
N ASN A 178 35.74 22.47 -21.22
CA ASN A 178 35.84 22.82 -22.64
C ASN A 178 36.63 21.78 -23.47
N GLY A 179 36.55 20.50 -23.07
CA GLY A 179 37.26 19.39 -23.73
C GLY A 179 38.67 19.12 -23.18
N ASP A 180 39.17 19.89 -22.22
CA ASP A 180 40.48 19.63 -21.60
C ASP A 180 40.44 18.46 -20.61
N PHE A 181 40.88 17.30 -21.10
CA PHE A 181 40.92 16.07 -20.31
C PHE A 181 42.01 16.09 -19.22
N SER A 182 43.01 16.97 -19.29
CA SER A 182 44.05 17.05 -18.26
C SER A 182 43.48 17.48 -16.91
N LEU A 183 42.44 18.31 -16.91
CA LEU A 183 41.80 18.82 -15.71
C LEU A 183 41.12 17.70 -14.91
N ILE A 184 40.42 16.77 -15.58
CA ILE A 184 39.78 15.65 -14.87
C ILE A 184 40.80 14.64 -14.35
N VAL A 185 41.94 14.46 -15.05
CA VAL A 185 43.06 13.65 -14.57
C VAL A 185 43.64 14.24 -13.29
N ASN A 186 43.84 15.56 -13.25
CA ASN A 186 44.36 16.26 -12.08
C ASN A 186 43.44 16.15 -10.85
N LEU A 187 42.12 16.09 -11.04
CA LEU A 187 41.17 15.84 -9.95
C LEU A 187 41.33 14.46 -9.31
N LEU A 188 41.85 13.48 -10.05
CA LEU A 188 42.06 12.11 -9.58
C LEU A 188 43.49 11.83 -9.11
N ALA A 189 44.46 12.68 -9.46
CA ALA A 189 45.86 12.51 -9.09
C ALA A 189 46.11 12.34 -7.58
N PRO A 190 45.36 13.00 -6.66
CA PRO A 190 45.51 12.76 -5.23
C PRO A 190 45.07 11.36 -4.77
N LEU A 191 44.17 10.69 -5.52
CA LEU A 191 43.64 9.36 -5.20
C LEU A 191 44.45 8.25 -5.88
N TYR A 192 44.89 8.47 -7.11
CA TYR A 192 45.56 7.46 -7.92
C TYR A 192 46.96 7.92 -8.31
N LYS A 193 47.97 7.31 -7.67
CA LYS A 193 49.37 7.58 -7.98
C LYS A 193 49.69 7.21 -9.43
N ASN A 194 50.42 8.06 -10.14
CA ASN A 194 50.83 7.90 -11.54
C ASN A 194 49.69 7.88 -12.57
N ILE A 195 48.54 8.50 -12.27
CA ILE A 195 47.48 8.63 -13.27
C ILE A 195 47.90 9.55 -14.42
N THR A 196 47.64 9.10 -15.64
CA THR A 196 47.85 9.84 -16.89
C THR A 196 46.58 9.80 -17.73
N ILE A 197 46.53 10.56 -18.83
CA ILE A 197 45.39 10.54 -19.76
C ILE A 197 45.13 9.12 -20.29
N ASP A 198 46.19 8.40 -20.68
CA ASP A 198 46.07 7.03 -21.24
C ASP A 198 45.60 6.00 -20.22
N THR A 199 45.97 6.20 -18.95
CA THR A 199 45.65 5.26 -17.87
C THR A 199 44.37 5.65 -17.11
N PHE A 200 43.82 6.84 -17.35
CA PHE A 200 42.68 7.39 -16.63
C PHE A 200 41.52 6.42 -16.52
N TYR A 201 41.04 5.87 -17.64
CA TYR A 201 39.86 5.00 -17.62
C TYR A 201 40.13 3.69 -16.89
N THR A 202 41.35 3.16 -16.93
CA THR A 202 41.71 1.95 -16.20
C THR A 202 41.59 2.17 -14.69
N TYR A 203 42.21 3.22 -14.17
CA TYR A 203 42.14 3.57 -12.75
C TYR A 203 40.71 3.97 -12.34
N TYR A 204 40.11 4.90 -13.07
CA TYR A 204 38.79 5.43 -12.74
C TYR A 204 37.70 4.37 -12.78
N LEU A 205 37.64 3.52 -13.82
CA LEU A 205 36.57 2.54 -13.95
C LEU A 205 36.75 1.37 -12.98
N LEU A 206 37.97 0.86 -12.80
CA LEU A 206 38.23 -0.32 -11.96
C LEU A 206 38.32 0.00 -10.47
N LEU A 207 38.91 1.13 -10.10
CA LEU A 207 39.12 1.51 -8.69
C LEU A 207 38.12 2.55 -8.19
N GLY A 208 37.51 3.32 -9.09
CA GLY A 208 36.44 4.25 -8.76
C GLY A 208 35.06 3.63 -8.99
N VAL A 209 34.63 3.58 -10.23
CA VAL A 209 33.23 3.29 -10.63
C VAL A 209 32.77 1.91 -10.17
N LEU A 210 33.55 0.85 -10.43
CA LEU A 210 33.16 -0.52 -10.11
C LEU A 210 32.97 -0.74 -8.59
N PRO A 211 33.97 -0.50 -7.72
CA PRO A 211 33.82 -0.72 -6.29
C PRO A 211 32.81 0.25 -5.66
N PHE A 212 32.73 1.50 -6.14
CA PHE A 212 31.74 2.46 -5.67
C PHE A 212 30.31 1.97 -5.89
N ASN A 213 29.99 1.52 -7.11
CA ASN A 213 28.64 1.07 -7.46
C ASN A 213 28.28 -0.24 -6.75
N LEU A 214 29.21 -1.18 -6.59
CA LEU A 214 29.00 -2.38 -5.78
C LEU A 214 28.68 -2.00 -4.32
N PHE A 215 29.49 -1.12 -3.73
CA PHE A 215 29.29 -0.69 -2.34
C PHE A 215 27.95 0.01 -2.14
N ARG A 216 27.60 0.95 -3.03
CA ARG A 216 26.29 1.62 -3.04
C ARG A 216 25.15 0.62 -3.15
N CYS A 217 25.22 -0.33 -4.08
CA CYS A 217 24.18 -1.34 -4.27
C CYS A 217 24.03 -2.25 -3.06
N ILE A 218 25.11 -2.61 -2.36
CA ILE A 218 25.05 -3.40 -1.13
C ILE A 218 24.28 -2.64 -0.04
N ILE A 219 24.58 -1.36 0.17
CA ILE A 219 23.89 -0.52 1.16
C ILE A 219 22.40 -0.44 0.83
N VAL A 220 22.06 -0.06 -0.40
CA VAL A 220 20.65 0.10 -0.81
C VAL A 220 19.90 -1.22 -0.76
N SER A 221 20.52 -2.33 -1.20
CA SER A 221 19.91 -3.65 -1.16
C SER A 221 19.66 -4.12 0.28
N GLY A 222 20.63 -3.90 1.17
CA GLY A 222 20.50 -4.24 2.59
C GLY A 222 19.38 -3.45 3.26
N LEU A 223 19.35 -2.13 3.07
CA LEU A 223 18.27 -1.27 3.57
C LEU A 223 16.91 -1.66 2.99
N THR A 224 16.84 -1.93 1.68
CA THR A 224 15.62 -2.39 1.02
C THR A 224 15.11 -3.67 1.65
N PHE A 225 15.98 -4.64 1.89
CA PHE A 225 15.58 -5.93 2.46
C PHE A 225 15.00 -5.78 3.88
N VAL A 226 15.63 -4.97 4.74
CA VAL A 226 15.18 -4.71 6.11
C VAL A 226 13.84 -3.97 6.12
N LEU A 227 13.71 -2.92 5.31
CA LEU A 227 12.54 -2.06 5.31
C LEU A 227 11.37 -2.65 4.53
N TYR A 228 11.62 -3.46 3.51
CA TYR A 228 10.59 -4.03 2.65
C TYR A 228 9.53 -4.77 3.46
N LYS A 229 9.89 -5.64 4.43
CA LYS A 229 8.87 -6.40 5.17
C LYS A 229 7.99 -5.50 6.04
N ARG A 230 8.56 -4.43 6.62
CA ARG A 230 7.82 -3.46 7.45
C ARG A 230 6.89 -2.61 6.59
N LEU A 231 7.37 -2.19 5.44
CA LEU A 231 6.64 -1.31 4.53
C LEU A 231 5.67 -2.07 3.62
N SER A 232 5.92 -3.35 3.31
CA SER A 232 5.09 -4.22 2.47
C SER A 232 3.63 -4.25 2.94
N LYS A 233 3.38 -4.30 4.26
CA LYS A 233 2.01 -4.22 4.81
C LYS A 233 1.29 -2.91 4.43
N ILE A 234 2.00 -1.78 4.48
CA ILE A 234 1.46 -0.45 4.13
C ILE A 234 1.44 -0.24 2.61
N LEU A 235 2.40 -0.81 1.88
CA LEU A 235 2.56 -0.63 0.44
C LEU A 235 1.62 -1.52 -0.38
N HIS A 236 1.24 -2.68 0.14
CA HIS A 236 0.19 -3.53 -0.45
C HIS A 236 -1.22 -3.13 -0.03
N TRP A 237 -1.37 -2.14 0.86
CA TRP A 237 -2.67 -1.56 1.21
C TRP A 237 -3.29 -0.88 -0.01
N ASP A 238 -4.16 -1.54 -0.74
CA ASP A 238 -4.76 -1.07 -2.00
C ASP A 238 -5.73 0.12 -1.88
N GLY A 239 -5.84 0.72 -0.69
CA GLY A 239 -6.81 1.77 -0.41
C GLY A 239 -8.25 1.27 -0.33
N THR A 240 -8.48 -0.04 -0.51
CA THR A 240 -9.83 -0.61 -0.46
C THR A 240 -10.26 -0.99 0.94
N SER A 241 -9.40 -0.81 1.96
CA SER A 241 -9.83 -0.77 3.36
C SER A 241 -10.89 0.31 3.63
N MET A 242 -11.14 1.22 2.67
CA MET A 242 -12.28 2.15 2.72
C MET A 242 -13.30 1.98 1.57
N LYS A 243 -13.16 1.01 0.65
CA LYS A 243 -14.21 0.69 -0.35
C LYS A 243 -14.15 -0.77 -0.83
N LYS A 244 -14.85 -1.63 -0.11
CA LYS A 244 -16.13 -2.21 -0.55
C LYS A 244 -16.93 -2.48 0.71
N SER A 245 -18.03 -1.75 0.90
CA SER A 245 -19.23 -2.34 1.45
C SER A 245 -19.48 -3.62 0.63
N HIS A 246 -18.92 -4.75 1.08
CA HIS A 246 -19.66 -6.00 0.91
C HIS A 246 -21.04 -5.68 1.43
N ASP A 247 -22.06 -6.01 0.65
CA ASP A 247 -23.47 -5.78 0.97
C ASP A 247 -23.67 -6.11 2.46
N VAL A 248 -23.62 -5.08 3.30
CA VAL A 248 -23.79 -5.25 4.74
C VAL A 248 -25.27 -5.59 4.96
N PHE A 249 -26.10 -5.24 3.99
CA PHE A 249 -27.48 -5.61 3.85
C PHE A 249 -27.64 -7.05 3.36
N GLY A 250 -28.65 -7.73 3.90
CA GLY A 250 -28.92 -9.15 3.71
C GLY A 250 -28.62 -9.99 4.96
N LYS A 251 -28.70 -11.31 4.80
CA LYS A 251 -28.56 -12.28 5.88
C LYS A 251 -27.12 -12.68 6.13
N HIS A 252 -26.69 -12.57 7.39
CA HIS A 252 -25.37 -12.97 7.88
C HIS A 252 -25.52 -14.00 8.99
N THR A 253 -24.97 -15.20 8.78
CA THR A 253 -24.89 -16.21 9.84
C THR A 253 -23.61 -15.99 10.65
N VAL A 254 -23.74 -15.81 11.96
CA VAL A 254 -22.62 -15.67 12.90
C VAL A 254 -22.63 -16.80 13.93
N LYS A 255 -21.46 -17.30 14.30
CA LYS A 255 -21.29 -18.49 15.15
C LYS A 255 -20.64 -18.23 16.51
N ASN A 256 -20.20 -17.00 16.74
CA ASN A 256 -19.51 -16.59 17.96
C ASN A 256 -19.54 -15.06 18.12
N ILE A 257 -19.09 -14.58 19.29
CA ILE A 257 -19.06 -13.15 19.63
C ILE A 257 -18.09 -12.37 18.72
N GLU A 258 -16.96 -12.97 18.32
CA GLU A 258 -15.99 -12.32 17.45
C GLU A 258 -16.57 -11.99 16.07
N GLU A 259 -17.37 -12.90 15.51
CA GLU A 259 -18.10 -12.70 14.25
C GLU A 259 -19.20 -11.64 14.39
N THR A 260 -19.91 -11.59 15.52
CA THR A 260 -20.84 -10.49 15.82
C THR A 260 -20.11 -9.14 15.82
N TYR A 261 -18.93 -9.07 16.43
CA TYR A 261 -18.13 -7.84 16.47
C TYR A 261 -17.57 -7.47 15.10
N ALA A 262 -17.19 -8.46 14.30
CA ALA A 262 -16.75 -8.24 12.93
C ALA A 262 -17.88 -7.66 12.06
N LEU A 263 -19.10 -8.17 12.17
CA LEU A 263 -20.28 -7.62 11.49
C LEU A 263 -20.60 -6.21 11.97
N ALA A 264 -20.60 -5.98 13.29
CA ALA A 264 -20.82 -4.65 13.87
C ALA A 264 -19.78 -3.64 13.37
N LYS A 265 -18.50 -4.06 13.25
CA LYS A 265 -17.44 -3.23 12.69
C LYS A 265 -17.64 -2.91 11.20
N GLN A 266 -18.16 -3.86 10.43
CA GLN A 266 -18.50 -3.62 9.02
C GLN A 266 -19.62 -2.57 8.91
N ILE A 267 -20.69 -2.70 9.70
CA ILE A 267 -21.77 -1.71 9.79
C ILE A 267 -21.21 -0.35 10.24
N ALA A 268 -20.44 -0.29 11.33
CA ALA A 268 -19.84 0.94 11.84
C ALA A 268 -19.03 1.71 10.79
N SER A 269 -18.38 1.00 9.87
CA SER A 269 -17.58 1.60 8.80
C SER A 269 -18.41 2.27 7.70
N THR A 270 -19.70 1.98 7.60
CA THR A 270 -20.62 2.64 6.66
C THR A 270 -21.31 3.87 7.23
N LEU A 271 -21.34 4.00 8.57
CA LEU A 271 -22.03 5.09 9.27
C LEU A 271 -21.31 6.43 9.14
N LYS A 272 -22.07 7.51 9.01
CA LYS A 272 -21.56 8.87 8.83
C LYS A 272 -22.04 9.83 9.92
N GLY A 273 -23.04 9.45 10.72
CA GLY A 273 -23.76 10.30 11.64
C GLY A 273 -25.19 10.56 11.13
N GLY A 274 -26.14 10.67 12.05
CA GLY A 274 -27.58 10.79 11.81
C GLY A 274 -28.32 9.47 11.57
N GLU A 275 -27.62 8.34 11.48
CA GLU A 275 -28.27 7.05 11.23
C GLU A 275 -28.90 6.43 12.50
N VAL A 276 -30.06 5.82 12.33
CA VAL A 276 -30.77 5.09 13.39
C VAL A 276 -30.73 3.58 13.11
N ILE A 277 -30.20 2.82 14.06
CA ILE A 277 -30.13 1.36 13.98
C ILE A 277 -31.19 0.74 14.88
N LEU A 278 -32.17 0.06 14.27
CA LEU A 278 -33.24 -0.63 15.00
C LEU A 278 -32.86 -2.09 15.20
N LEU A 279 -32.69 -2.50 16.47
CA LEU A 279 -32.38 -3.87 16.83
C LEU A 279 -33.64 -4.62 17.29
N SER A 280 -33.99 -5.67 16.56
CA SER A 280 -35.10 -6.58 16.87
C SER A 280 -34.61 -8.03 17.02
N GLY A 281 -35.41 -8.83 17.73
CA GLY A 281 -35.10 -10.23 18.05
C GLY A 281 -35.38 -10.55 19.52
N ASP A 282 -35.49 -11.84 19.83
CA ASP A 282 -35.90 -12.33 21.15
C ASP A 282 -35.01 -11.84 22.31
N LEU A 283 -35.50 -12.01 23.54
CA LEU A 283 -34.70 -11.78 24.74
C LEU A 283 -33.46 -12.68 24.72
N GLY A 284 -32.27 -12.10 24.87
CA GLY A 284 -31.01 -12.84 24.79
C GLY A 284 -30.52 -13.11 23.35
N ALA A 285 -31.18 -12.60 22.31
CA ALA A 285 -30.75 -12.78 20.91
C ALA A 285 -29.35 -12.20 20.62
N GLY A 286 -28.86 -11.27 21.44
CA GLY A 286 -27.51 -10.70 21.30
C GLY A 286 -27.46 -9.23 20.85
N LYS A 287 -28.57 -8.50 20.97
CA LYS A 287 -28.68 -7.07 20.62
C LYS A 287 -27.61 -6.21 21.30
N THR A 288 -27.54 -6.25 22.64
CA THR A 288 -26.50 -5.52 23.39
C THR A 288 -25.07 -5.97 23.06
N THR A 289 -24.88 -7.25 22.73
CA THR A 289 -23.57 -7.77 22.29
C THR A 289 -23.15 -7.14 20.95
N PHE A 290 -24.10 -6.98 20.03
CA PHE A 290 -23.89 -6.24 18.80
C PHE A 290 -23.57 -4.76 19.07
N THR A 291 -24.33 -4.09 19.94
CA THR A 291 -24.09 -2.68 20.32
C THR A 291 -22.71 -2.48 20.92
N LYS A 292 -22.22 -3.40 21.77
CA LYS A 292 -20.84 -3.39 22.29
C LYS A 292 -19.80 -3.46 21.17
N GLY A 293 -20.02 -4.33 20.18
CA GLY A 293 -19.15 -4.45 19.00
C GLY A 293 -19.14 -3.17 18.16
N LEU A 294 -20.31 -2.53 18.01
CA LEU A 294 -20.49 -1.27 17.29
C LEU A 294 -19.75 -0.13 18.00
N ALA A 295 -19.95 0.04 19.31
CA ALA A 295 -19.31 1.06 20.12
C ALA A 295 -17.78 0.99 20.02
N LYS A 296 -17.22 -0.23 20.17
CA LYS A 296 -15.79 -0.47 20.01
C LYS A 296 -15.28 -0.13 18.61
N ALA A 297 -16.09 -0.38 17.58
CA ALA A 297 -15.73 -0.03 16.21
C ALA A 297 -15.82 1.47 15.92
N LEU A 298 -16.67 2.20 16.64
CA LEU A 298 -16.73 3.66 16.65
C LEU A 298 -15.59 4.29 17.47
N GLY A 299 -14.87 3.51 18.29
CA GLY A 299 -13.76 3.99 19.10
C GLY A 299 -14.15 4.42 20.52
N ILE A 300 -15.33 3.99 21.00
CA ILE A 300 -15.77 4.21 22.38
C ILE A 300 -15.10 3.16 23.27
N ASP A 301 -14.34 3.62 24.26
CA ASP A 301 -13.61 2.77 25.21
C ASP A 301 -14.42 2.43 26.48
N ASP A 302 -15.55 3.11 26.70
CA ASP A 302 -16.44 2.87 27.84
C ASP A 302 -17.09 1.49 27.83
N GLU A 303 -17.41 0.99 29.02
CA GLU A 303 -18.17 -0.25 29.15
C GLU A 303 -19.63 -0.04 28.75
N VAL A 304 -19.98 -0.46 27.53
CA VAL A 304 -21.36 -0.40 27.05
C VAL A 304 -22.22 -1.45 27.71
N THR A 305 -23.21 -1.04 28.50
CA THR A 305 -24.22 -1.92 29.09
C THR A 305 -25.60 -1.64 28.48
N SER A 306 -26.52 -2.63 28.50
CA SER A 306 -27.91 -2.36 28.11
C SER A 306 -28.52 -1.35 29.10
N PRO A 307 -29.09 -0.24 28.62
CA PRO A 307 -29.74 0.77 29.45
C PRO A 307 -31.14 0.32 29.91
N THR A 308 -31.32 -0.94 30.33
CA THR A 308 -32.66 -1.48 30.66
C THR A 308 -33.38 -0.68 31.77
N PHE A 309 -32.64 0.00 32.65
CA PHE A 309 -33.19 0.83 33.73
C PHE A 309 -33.06 2.33 33.48
N THR A 310 -32.04 2.76 32.71
CA THR A 310 -31.81 4.17 32.38
C THR A 310 -32.54 4.60 31.12
N ILE A 311 -33.08 3.65 30.34
CA ILE A 311 -33.73 3.78 29.04
C ILE A 311 -32.77 4.26 27.94
N LEU A 312 -31.87 5.20 28.25
CA LEU A 312 -30.85 5.77 27.37
C LEU A 312 -29.49 5.80 28.08
N ASN A 313 -28.44 5.39 27.35
CA ASN A 313 -27.06 5.69 27.67
C ASN A 313 -26.43 6.45 26.48
N VAL A 314 -25.65 7.48 26.76
CA VAL A 314 -24.93 8.30 25.76
C VAL A 314 -23.43 8.12 25.95
N TYR A 315 -22.72 7.84 24.87
CA TYR A 315 -21.27 7.70 24.85
C TYR A 315 -20.67 8.65 23.81
N GLU A 316 -19.84 9.60 24.25
CA GLU A 316 -19.39 10.73 23.42
C GLU A 316 -17.97 10.55 22.85
N ASP A 317 -17.15 9.68 23.44
CA ASP A 317 -15.70 9.60 23.17
C ASP A 317 -15.31 8.85 21.87
N GLY A 318 -16.28 8.56 21.00
CA GLY A 318 -16.07 7.88 19.72
C GLY A 318 -15.83 8.81 18.53
N ARG A 319 -15.61 8.22 17.34
CA ARG A 319 -15.66 8.94 16.06
C ARG A 319 -17.04 9.56 15.80
N LEU A 320 -18.09 8.91 16.30
CA LEU A 320 -19.47 9.37 16.32
C LEU A 320 -20.01 9.12 17.73
N LYS A 321 -20.82 10.04 18.25
CA LYS A 321 -21.57 9.86 19.50
C LYS A 321 -22.48 8.64 19.36
N LEU A 322 -22.56 7.78 20.37
CA LEU A 322 -23.46 6.63 20.38
C LEU A 322 -24.56 6.85 21.41
N ASN A 323 -25.79 6.96 20.93
CA ASN A 323 -26.98 6.95 21.77
C ASN A 323 -27.54 5.52 21.77
N HIS A 324 -27.52 4.85 22.91
CA HIS A 324 -28.06 3.50 23.04
C HIS A 324 -29.34 3.55 23.86
N LEU A 325 -30.45 3.14 23.24
CA LEU A 325 -31.76 3.08 23.86
C LEU A 325 -32.22 1.62 23.99
N ASP A 326 -32.87 1.30 25.10
CA ASP A 326 -33.57 0.04 25.31
C ASP A 326 -35.01 0.30 25.75
N MET A 327 -35.93 0.06 24.82
CA MET A 327 -37.34 0.39 24.99
C MET A 327 -38.20 -0.82 25.38
N TYR A 328 -37.57 -1.90 25.85
CA TYR A 328 -38.29 -3.13 26.23
C TYR A 328 -39.39 -2.89 27.27
N ARG A 329 -39.20 -1.90 28.16
CA ARG A 329 -40.10 -1.56 29.28
C ARG A 329 -40.98 -0.34 29.05
N VAL A 330 -40.76 0.39 27.96
CA VAL A 330 -41.54 1.58 27.65
C VAL A 330 -42.92 1.15 27.17
N GLU A 331 -43.97 1.67 27.82
CA GLU A 331 -45.34 1.25 27.57
C GLU A 331 -45.99 1.99 26.39
N SER A 332 -45.60 3.24 26.15
CA SER A 332 -46.12 4.08 25.06
C SER A 332 -45.08 5.05 24.51
N ALA A 333 -45.32 5.57 23.29
CA ALA A 333 -44.46 6.59 22.69
C ALA A 333 -44.51 7.93 23.45
N ASP A 334 -45.64 8.24 24.10
CA ASP A 334 -45.82 9.47 24.89
C ASP A 334 -44.84 9.54 26.08
N GLU A 335 -44.51 8.40 26.70
CA GLU A 335 -43.52 8.32 27.79
C GLU A 335 -42.12 8.75 27.32
N LEU A 336 -41.78 8.56 26.04
CA LEU A 336 -40.48 8.93 25.48
C LEU A 336 -40.38 10.43 25.19
N ALA A 337 -41.49 11.04 24.76
CA ALA A 337 -41.56 12.48 24.53
C ALA A 337 -41.35 13.25 25.85
N GLU A 338 -41.89 12.74 26.97
CA GLU A 338 -41.64 13.31 28.30
C GLU A 338 -40.17 13.21 28.74
N LEU A 339 -39.45 12.19 28.27
CA LEU A 339 -38.02 11.98 28.55
C LEU A 339 -37.08 12.83 27.68
N GLY A 340 -37.61 13.59 26.71
CA GLY A 340 -36.79 14.43 25.83
C GLY A 340 -35.88 13.64 24.88
N ILE A 341 -36.25 12.40 24.56
CA ILE A 341 -35.41 11.49 23.75
C ILE A 341 -35.25 11.97 22.30
N GLU A 342 -36.14 12.84 21.83
CA GLU A 342 -36.06 13.47 20.50
C GLU A 342 -34.74 14.23 20.28
N ASP A 343 -34.13 14.75 21.35
CA ASP A 343 -32.83 15.44 21.31
C ASP A 343 -31.64 14.48 21.07
N CYS A 344 -31.88 13.17 20.94
CA CYS A 344 -30.84 12.17 20.66
C CYS A 344 -30.63 11.91 19.16
N PHE A 345 -31.41 12.51 18.27
CA PHE A 345 -31.28 12.32 16.82
C PHE A 345 -30.44 13.43 16.19
N ASP A 346 -29.14 13.45 16.52
CA ASP A 346 -28.19 14.44 16.01
C ASP A 346 -27.43 13.93 14.77
N ASP A 347 -27.10 14.84 13.85
CA ASP A 347 -26.34 14.55 12.61
C ASP A 347 -24.91 14.00 12.86
N ASP A 348 -24.35 14.18 14.06
CA ASP A 348 -23.03 13.69 14.47
C ASP A 348 -23.08 12.45 15.40
N SER A 349 -24.27 11.88 15.57
CA SER A 349 -24.54 10.73 16.41
C SER A 349 -25.03 9.51 15.62
N VAL A 350 -24.91 8.32 16.22
CA VAL A 350 -25.59 7.11 15.78
C VAL A 350 -26.49 6.66 16.91
N THR A 351 -27.76 6.45 16.61
CA THR A 351 -28.76 6.06 17.61
C THR A 351 -29.14 4.60 17.43
N VAL A 352 -28.78 3.76 18.40
CA VAL A 352 -29.14 2.34 18.45
C VAL A 352 -30.34 2.16 19.36
N ILE A 353 -31.43 1.63 18.82
CA ILE A 353 -32.68 1.42 19.55
C ILE A 353 -32.98 -0.08 19.62
N GLU A 354 -32.90 -0.65 20.82
CA GLU A 354 -33.44 -1.98 21.10
C GLU A 354 -34.95 -1.89 21.36
N TRP A 355 -35.74 -2.76 20.73
CA TRP A 355 -37.19 -2.86 20.93
C TRP A 355 -37.99 -1.60 20.59
N ASN A 356 -37.71 -0.98 19.45
CA ASN A 356 -38.36 0.26 19.01
C ASN A 356 -39.89 0.31 19.24
N LYS A 357 -40.37 1.41 19.84
CA LYS A 357 -41.80 1.73 20.00
C LYS A 357 -42.23 3.00 19.27
N PHE A 358 -41.32 3.72 18.64
CA PHE A 358 -41.68 4.87 17.82
C PHE A 358 -42.48 4.41 16.61
N GLU A 359 -43.60 5.10 16.34
CA GLU A 359 -44.40 4.89 15.12
C GLU A 359 -43.72 5.50 13.89
N HIS A 360 -43.02 6.63 14.09
CA HIS A 360 -42.32 7.34 13.05
C HIS A 360 -40.93 7.74 13.52
N ILE A 361 -39.93 7.51 12.67
CA ILE A 361 -38.54 7.93 12.85
C ILE A 361 -38.09 8.51 11.51
N ASP A 362 -37.54 9.72 11.54
CA ASP A 362 -36.96 10.39 10.39
C ASP A 362 -35.50 9.96 10.18
N GLY A 363 -35.03 10.01 8.92
CA GLY A 363 -33.61 9.79 8.58
C GLY A 363 -33.29 8.43 7.96
N GLU A 364 -31.99 8.11 7.93
CA GLU A 364 -31.50 6.84 7.40
C GLU A 364 -31.62 5.73 8.45
N ILE A 365 -32.51 4.76 8.21
CA ILE A 365 -32.77 3.67 9.15
C ILE A 365 -32.11 2.37 8.68
N ILE A 366 -31.44 1.69 9.61
CA ILE A 366 -30.90 0.34 9.41
C ILE A 366 -31.64 -0.60 10.36
N ASP A 367 -32.47 -1.48 9.81
CA ASP A 367 -33.14 -2.54 10.58
C ASP A 367 -32.24 -3.77 10.67
N ILE A 368 -32.05 -4.26 11.89
CA ILE A 368 -31.30 -5.49 12.16
C ILE A 368 -32.17 -6.43 12.97
N ASN A 369 -32.60 -7.52 12.35
CA ASN A 369 -33.29 -8.60 13.06
C ASN A 369 -32.33 -9.73 13.39
N ILE A 370 -32.28 -10.14 14.67
CA ILE A 370 -31.38 -11.17 15.17
C ILE A 370 -32.17 -12.41 15.57
N THR A 371 -31.99 -13.50 14.83
CA THR A 371 -32.68 -14.78 15.07
C THR A 371 -31.68 -15.85 15.52
N PRO A 372 -31.79 -16.41 16.74
CA PRO A 372 -31.02 -17.58 17.15
C PRO A 372 -31.37 -18.80 16.29
N THR A 373 -30.38 -19.48 15.71
CA THR A 373 -30.57 -20.70 14.89
C THR A 373 -29.89 -21.95 15.47
N GLY A 374 -29.14 -21.79 16.56
CA GLY A 374 -28.51 -22.87 17.31
C GLY A 374 -27.95 -22.37 18.64
N GLU A 375 -27.24 -23.23 19.37
CA GLU A 375 -26.70 -22.90 20.70
C GLU A 375 -25.74 -21.69 20.69
N ASN A 376 -24.93 -21.56 19.63
CA ASN A 376 -24.00 -20.45 19.42
C ASN A 376 -24.19 -19.73 18.08
N GLU A 377 -25.20 -20.14 17.30
CA GLU A 377 -25.43 -19.63 15.95
C GLU A 377 -26.62 -18.68 15.92
N ARG A 378 -26.44 -17.54 15.24
CA ARG A 378 -27.46 -16.51 15.04
C ARG A 378 -27.44 -16.05 13.59
N VAL A 379 -28.59 -15.67 13.06
CA VAL A 379 -28.71 -15.00 11.77
C VAL A 379 -29.07 -13.54 12.01
N PHE A 380 -28.26 -12.64 11.46
CA PHE A 380 -28.51 -11.20 11.41
C PHE A 380 -29.08 -10.88 10.02
N ASP A 381 -30.31 -10.38 9.96
CA ASP A 381 -30.91 -9.85 8.73
C ASP A 381 -30.83 -8.33 8.78
N VAL A 382 -30.03 -7.74 7.89
CA VAL A 382 -29.73 -6.30 7.90
C VAL A 382 -30.37 -5.66 6.69
N GLU A 383 -31.23 -4.67 6.90
CA GLU A 383 -31.94 -3.97 5.82
C GLU A 383 -31.76 -2.46 5.97
N LYS A 384 -31.63 -1.73 4.86
CA LYS A 384 -31.73 -0.27 4.86
C LYS A 384 -33.15 0.13 4.51
N ARG A 385 -33.76 0.98 5.33
CA ARG A 385 -35.02 1.66 5.01
C ARG A 385 -34.72 3.13 4.75
N ASP A 386 -35.10 3.59 3.56
CA ASP A 386 -35.22 5.02 3.29
C ASP A 386 -36.68 5.39 3.59
N ASN A 387 -36.95 6.02 4.74
CA ASN A 387 -38.25 6.65 4.96
C ASN A 387 -38.30 7.93 4.11
N LYS A 388 -39.28 8.00 3.21
CA LYS A 388 -39.64 9.20 2.47
C LYS A 388 -40.90 9.82 3.04
#